data_AF-A0A3C1P285-F1
#
_entry.id   AF-A0A3C1P285-F1
#
_cell.length_a   1.000
_cell.length_b   1.000
_cell.length_c   1.000
_cell.angle_alpha   90.00
_cell.angle_beta   90.00
_cell.angle_gamma   90.00
#
_symmetry.space_group_name_H-M   'P 1'
#
loop_
_entity.id
_entity.type
_entity.pdbx_description
1 polymer ?
#
loop_
_entity_poly.entity_id
_entity_poly.type
_entity_poly.pdbx_seq_one_letter_code
_entity_poly.pdbx_strand_id
1 'polypeptide(L)' 'MPTIQQLVRKGRQDKVSKNKAPALKGSPQRRGVCTRV' A
#
# COMPACT_ATOMS: atom_id res chain seq x y z
N MET A 1 -10.42 20.91 12.71
CA MET A 1 -10.01 21.57 11.45
C MET A 1 -8.62 22.17 11.66
N PRO A 2 -7.58 21.72 10.91
CA PRO A 2 -6.24 22.26 11.07
C PRO A 2 -6.10 23.62 10.37
N THR A 3 -5.29 24.52 10.95
CA THR A 3 -4.97 25.83 10.36
C THR A 3 -3.89 25.71 9.29
N ILE A 4 -3.75 26.72 8.41
CA ILE A 4 -2.71 26.72 7.36
C ILE A 4 -1.31 26.60 7.96
N GLN A 5 -1.02 27.32 9.06
CA GLN A 5 0.29 27.24 9.72
C GLN A 5 0.58 25.85 10.30
N GLN A 6 -0.44 25.11 10.75
CA GLN A 6 -0.27 23.72 11.20
C GLN A 6 0.09 22.81 10.02
N LEU A 7 -0.55 22.99 8.86
CA LEU A 7 -0.26 22.22 7.65
C LEU A 7 1.11 22.54 7.04
N VAL A 8 1.56 23.80 7.12
CA VAL A 8 2.91 24.21 6.69
C VAL A 8 3.99 23.55 7.55
N ARG A 9 3.79 23.49 8.87
CA ARG A 9 4.75 22.83 9.80
C ARG A 9 4.65 21.30 9.76
N LYS A 10 3.44 20.77 9.58
CA LYS A 10 3.12 19.34 9.54
C LYS A 10 2.09 19.07 8.45
N GLY A 11 2.58 18.69 7.28
CA GLY A 11 1.74 18.32 6.14
C GLY A 11 0.80 17.16 6.45
N ARG A 12 -0.21 16.96 5.61
CA ARG A 12 -1.08 15.79 5.69
C ARG A 12 -0.29 14.55 5.27
N GLN A 13 -0.57 13.43 5.93
CA GLN A 13 -0.05 12.13 5.55
C GLN A 13 -1.22 11.23 5.18
N ASP A 14 -1.12 10.61 4.01
CA ASP A 14 -2.07 9.59 3.62
C ASP A 14 -1.84 8.32 4.45
N LYS A 15 -2.93 7.58 4.68
CA LYS A 15 -2.84 6.31 5.40
C LYS A 15 -2.18 5.27 4.51
N VAL A 16 -1.17 4.59 5.04
CA VAL A 16 -0.54 3.46 4.35
C VAL A 16 -1.55 2.34 4.19
N SER A 17 -1.82 1.94 2.94
CA SER A 17 -2.67 0.79 2.62
C SER A 17 -1.82 -0.46 2.38
N LYS A 18 -2.31 -1.61 2.83
CA LYS A 18 -1.68 -2.91 2.55
C LYS A 18 -2.36 -3.56 1.35
N ASN A 19 -1.57 -4.08 0.41
CA ASN A 19 -2.09 -4.89 -0.67
C ASN A 19 -2.47 -6.28 -0.11
N LYS A 20 -3.69 -6.73 -0.38
CA LYS A 20 -4.19 -8.06 0.03
C LYS A 20 -3.52 -9.20 -0.73
N ALA A 21 -2.95 -8.94 -1.91
CA ALA A 21 -2.28 -9.93 -2.77
C ALA A 21 -0.82 -9.53 -3.09
N PRO A 22 0.09 -9.49 -2.10
CA PRO A 22 1.47 -9.03 -2.31
C PRO A 22 2.29 -9.96 -3.22
N ALA A 23 1.98 -11.26 -3.22
CA ALA A 23 2.66 -12.25 -4.05
C ALA A 23 2.53 -11.93 -5.56
N LEU A 24 1.42 -11.30 -5.97
CA LEU A 24 1.17 -10.92 -7.35
C LEU A 24 1.99 -9.70 -7.82
N LYS A 25 2.57 -8.88 -6.91
CA LYS A 25 3.29 -7.63 -7.23
C LYS A 25 2.67 -6.82 -8.40
N GLY A 26 1.35 -6.68 -8.42
CA GLY A 26 0.63 -5.89 -9.42
C GLY A 26 0.32 -6.58 -10.76
N SER A 27 0.76 -7.80 -11.00
CA SER A 27 0.33 -8.58 -12.18
C SER A 27 -1.04 -9.24 -11.95
N PRO A 28 -1.89 -9.42 -12.98
CA PRO A 28 -3.17 -10.08 -12.83
C PRO A 28 -3.04 -11.55 -12.39
N GLN A 29 -2.00 -12.25 -12.86
CA GLN A 29 -1.73 -13.66 -12.57
C GLN A 29 -0.22 -13.91 -12.54
N ARG A 30 0.22 -14.91 -11.77
CA ARG A 30 1.62 -15.38 -11.74
C ARG A 30 1.68 -16.90 -11.79
N ARG A 31 2.63 -17.42 -12.57
CA ARG A 31 2.91 -18.87 -12.62
C ARG A 31 3.62 -19.32 -11.34
N GLY A 32 3.29 -20.51 -10.88
CA GLY A 32 3.93 -21.18 -9.74
C GLY A 32 3.93 -22.70 -9.92
N VAL A 33 4.75 -23.40 -9.13
CA VAL A 33 4.85 -24.86 -9.12
C VAL A 33 4.39 -25.38 -7.76
N CYS A 34 3.61 -26.46 -7.72
CA CYS A 34 3.18 -27.09 -6.48
C CYS A 34 4.38 -27.74 -5.77
N THR A 35 4.61 -27.36 -4.51
CA THR A 35 5.73 -27.88 -3.70
C THR A 35 5.35 -29.11 -2.88
N ARG A 36 4.06 -29.36 -2.70
CA ARG A 36 3.47 -30.56 -2.09
C ARG A 36 2.19 -30.88 -2.87
N VAL A 37 2.02 -32.15 -3.22
CA VAL A 37 0.84 -32.69 -3.91
C VAL A 37 0.03 -33.56 -2.97
#